data_AF-E0AHC4-F1
#
_entry.id   AF-E0AHC4-F1
#
_cell.length_a   1.000
_cell.length_b   1.000
_cell.length_c   1.000
_cell.angle_alpha   90.00
_cell.angle_beta   90.00
_cell.angle_gamma   90.00
#
_symmetry.space_group_name_H-M   'P 1'
#
loop_
_entity.id
_entity.type
_entity.pdbx_description
1 polymer ?
#
loop_
_entity_poly.entity_id
_entity_poly.type
_entity_poly.pdbx_seq_one_letter_code
_entity_poly.pdbx_strand_id
1 'polypeptide(L)'
;MTNSDDEDLLRQQMDVHQMIGHHHGSTDTGGETPPQTADQVIEEIDEMLQSCDFTGSMMTDRTMESVDSMYSSMRSPFPSSIQSSDADIKLRSAQALVSNPDNLQELSYSKLVTLCAEMEQLIRVYNESLVDELAHRDELDYEKEMKNSFISLLLAIQNKRRVYANDRKRKVGKASDASQLPQYLTATIPYNDHQHIDNASIASLIKILRAIHDDNTTVPTLLTDYILTHVCPKNISC
;
A
#
# COMPACT_ATOMS: atom_id res chain seq x y z
N MET A 1 49.72 4.08 -42.13
CA MET A 1 49.72 2.75 -41.49
C MET A 1 50.50 2.96 -40.21
N THR A 2 49.93 3.12 -39.02
CA THR A 2 49.08 2.18 -38.25
C THR A 2 48.45 2.99 -37.10
N ASN A 3 47.13 2.96 -36.92
CA ASN A 3 46.45 3.49 -35.71
C ASN A 3 45.00 2.96 -35.60
N SER A 4 44.68 1.85 -36.27
CA SER A 4 43.34 1.25 -36.21
C SER A 4 43.29 0.02 -35.30
N ASP A 5 44.45 -0.61 -35.03
CA ASP A 5 44.50 -1.88 -34.31
C ASP A 5 44.41 -1.71 -32.78
N ASP A 6 44.81 -0.54 -32.24
CA ASP A 6 44.75 -0.27 -30.80
C ASP A 6 43.33 0.03 -30.31
N GLU A 7 42.47 0.60 -31.17
CA GLU A 7 41.11 1.04 -30.79
C GLU A 7 40.13 -0.14 -30.71
N ASP A 8 40.31 -1.15 -31.57
CA ASP A 8 39.54 -2.39 -31.54
C ASP A 8 40.01 -3.32 -30.40
N LEU A 9 41.29 -3.29 -30.03
CA LEU A 9 41.80 -4.02 -28.86
C LEU A 9 41.24 -3.45 -27.54
N LEU A 10 41.15 -2.12 -27.44
CA LEU A 10 40.53 -1.43 -26.30
C LEU A 10 39.03 -1.71 -26.20
N ARG A 11 38.33 -1.85 -27.33
CA ARG A 11 36.92 -2.26 -27.38
C ARG A 11 36.73 -3.71 -26.96
N GLN A 12 37.63 -4.61 -27.35
CA GLN A 12 37.61 -6.01 -26.93
C GLN A 12 37.92 -6.18 -25.43
N GLN A 13 38.72 -5.28 -24.85
CA GLN A 13 39.08 -5.28 -23.43
C GLN A 13 37.98 -4.68 -22.52
N MET A 14 37.03 -3.93 -23.07
CA MET A 14 35.92 -3.29 -22.34
C MET A 14 34.57 -3.99 -22.54
N ASP A 15 34.56 -5.23 -23.04
CA ASP A 15 33.34 -6.03 -23.15
C ASP A 15 32.88 -6.49 -21.76
N VAL A 16 31.86 -5.80 -21.26
CA VAL A 16 31.20 -6.04 -19.96
C VAL A 16 30.63 -7.46 -19.85
N HIS A 17 30.38 -8.15 -20.97
CA HIS A 17 29.93 -9.56 -20.95
C HIS A 17 31.01 -10.54 -20.47
N GLN A 18 32.31 -10.25 -20.67
CA GLN A 18 33.39 -11.11 -20.15
C GLN A 18 33.73 -10.85 -18.67
N MET A 19 33.46 -9.63 -18.18
CA MET A 19 33.67 -9.28 -16.76
C MET A 19 32.66 -9.96 -15.82
N ILE A 20 31.43 -10.20 -16.27
CA ILE A 20 30.37 -10.81 -15.45
C ILE A 20 30.63 -12.31 -15.21
N GLY A 21 31.35 -12.99 -16.12
CA GLY A 21 31.76 -14.39 -15.94
C GLY A 21 32.91 -14.59 -14.95
N HIS A 22 33.73 -13.57 -14.70
CA HIS A 22 34.93 -13.69 -13.87
C HIS A 22 34.76 -13.20 -12.42
N HIS A 23 33.62 -12.59 -12.07
CA HIS A 23 33.40 -11.99 -10.74
C HIS A 23 32.49 -12.77 -9.78
N HIS A 24 32.03 -13.98 -10.14
CA HIS A 24 31.36 -14.88 -9.19
C HIS A 24 32.33 -15.83 -8.45
N GLY A 25 33.64 -15.70 -8.65
CA GLY A 25 34.65 -16.47 -7.94
C GLY A 25 35.13 -15.78 -6.66
N SER A 26 34.33 -15.75 -5.59
CA SER A 26 34.80 -15.53 -4.21
C SER A 26 33.77 -15.95 -3.16
N THR A 27 33.39 -17.24 -3.17
CA THR A 27 33.21 -18.01 -1.94
C THR A 27 33.58 -19.45 -2.25
N ASP A 28 34.71 -19.85 -1.70
CA ASP A 28 35.21 -21.21 -1.58
C ASP A 28 34.21 -22.08 -0.79
N THR A 29 33.52 -22.98 -1.48
CA THR A 29 33.34 -24.38 -1.06
C THR A 29 33.13 -25.23 -2.30
N GLY A 30 34.11 -26.09 -2.60
CA GLY A 30 34.18 -26.92 -3.79
C GLY A 30 33.00 -27.87 -4.00
N GLY A 31 32.67 -28.04 -5.27
CA GLY A 31 31.68 -28.98 -5.77
C GLY A 31 31.16 -28.49 -7.11
N GLU A 32 31.86 -28.82 -8.19
CA GLU A 32 31.28 -28.75 -9.54
C GLU A 32 30.01 -29.60 -9.54
N THR A 33 28.86 -28.96 -9.48
CA THR A 33 27.59 -29.60 -9.80
C THR A 33 27.05 -28.90 -11.05
N PRO A 34 26.66 -29.67 -12.09
CA PRO A 34 26.03 -29.09 -13.27
C PRO A 34 24.75 -28.34 -12.84
N PRO A 35 24.29 -27.32 -13.61
CA PRO A 35 23.06 -26.63 -13.28
C PRO A 35 21.95 -27.65 -13.09
N GLN A 36 21.29 -27.59 -11.94
CA GLN A 36 20.25 -28.53 -11.51
C GLN A 36 19.21 -28.66 -12.64
N THR A 37 19.07 -29.88 -13.18
CA THR A 37 18.13 -30.12 -14.30
C THR A 37 16.71 -29.95 -13.80
N ALA A 38 15.79 -29.46 -14.64
CA ALA A 38 14.39 -29.25 -14.24
C ALA A 38 13.74 -30.51 -13.64
N ASP A 39 14.12 -31.69 -14.13
CA ASP A 39 13.62 -32.97 -13.61
C ASP A 39 14.08 -33.26 -12.17
N GLN A 40 15.29 -32.84 -11.77
CA GLN A 40 15.77 -32.98 -10.38
C GLN A 40 15.03 -32.06 -9.42
N VAL A 41 14.66 -30.87 -9.86
CA VAL A 41 13.87 -29.93 -9.06
C VAL A 41 12.43 -30.45 -8.87
N ILE A 42 11.87 -31.07 -9.91
CA ILE A 42 10.53 -31.67 -9.85
C ILE A 42 10.53 -32.88 -8.89
N GLU A 43 11.56 -33.73 -8.96
CA GLU A 43 11.71 -34.89 -8.08
C GLU A 43 11.91 -34.48 -6.61
N GLU A 44 12.68 -33.42 -6.35
CA GLU A 44 12.85 -32.83 -5.01
C GLU A 44 11.52 -32.27 -4.44
N ILE A 45 10.70 -31.62 -5.28
CA ILE A 45 9.38 -31.12 -4.88
C ILE A 45 8.41 -32.26 -4.60
N ASP A 46 8.41 -33.33 -5.39
CA ASP A 46 7.56 -34.51 -5.15
C ASP A 46 7.98 -35.26 -3.88
N GLU A 47 9.29 -35.32 -3.58
CA GLU A 47 9.80 -35.85 -2.31
C GLU A 47 9.37 -34.99 -1.12
N MET A 48 9.35 -33.66 -1.26
CA MET A 48 8.80 -32.77 -0.21
C MET A 48 7.29 -32.96 -0.04
N LEU A 49 6.54 -33.19 -1.12
CA LEU A 49 5.10 -33.42 -1.06
C LEU A 49 4.74 -34.80 -0.49
N GLN A 50 5.60 -35.81 -0.67
CA GLN A 50 5.43 -37.15 -0.11
C GLN A 50 5.94 -37.27 1.34
N SER A 51 6.97 -36.51 1.71
CA SER A 51 7.40 -36.41 3.12
C SER A 51 6.43 -35.60 3.99
N CYS A 52 5.53 -34.84 3.36
CA CYS A 52 4.31 -34.33 3.99
C CYS A 52 3.26 -35.45 4.09
N ASP A 53 3.56 -36.50 4.87
CA ASP A 53 2.58 -37.55 5.18
C ASP A 53 1.39 -36.96 5.95
N PHE A 54 0.36 -36.63 5.16
CA PHE A 54 -1.06 -36.97 5.20
C PHE A 54 -1.59 -37.98 6.25
N THR A 55 -0.89 -38.31 7.34
CA THR A 55 -1.40 -39.19 8.40
C THR A 55 -1.16 -38.60 9.79
N GLY A 56 -2.03 -37.68 10.23
CA GLY A 56 -1.85 -37.10 11.56
C GLY A 56 -2.90 -36.13 12.12
N SER A 57 -4.11 -36.04 11.57
CA SER A 57 -5.25 -35.53 12.37
C SER A 57 -6.57 -35.99 11.77
N MET A 58 -7.01 -37.14 12.28
CA MET A 58 -8.40 -37.55 12.23
C MET A 58 -9.30 -36.37 12.65
N MET A 59 -10.31 -36.11 11.83
CA MET A 59 -11.48 -35.32 12.16
C MET A 59 -12.08 -35.83 13.48
N THR A 60 -11.62 -35.25 14.57
CA THR A 60 -12.29 -35.35 15.87
C THR A 60 -12.73 -33.94 16.22
N ASP A 61 -13.88 -33.87 16.87
CA ASP A 61 -14.69 -32.71 17.25
C ASP A 61 -13.98 -31.62 18.10
N ARG A 62 -12.64 -31.68 18.21
CA ARG A 62 -11.78 -30.73 18.91
C ARG A 62 -11.14 -29.67 18.02
N THR A 63 -11.23 -29.78 16.69
CA THR A 63 -10.64 -28.79 15.76
C THR A 63 -11.40 -27.46 15.70
N MET A 64 -12.60 -27.38 16.29
CA MET A 64 -13.31 -26.11 16.40
C MET A 64 -12.66 -25.12 17.38
N GLU A 65 -11.87 -25.57 18.35
CA GLU A 65 -11.17 -24.67 19.29
C GLU A 65 -9.80 -24.21 18.75
N SER A 66 -9.18 -24.94 17.81
CA SER A 66 -7.85 -24.57 17.30
C SER A 66 -7.88 -23.51 16.21
N VAL A 67 -8.98 -23.39 15.46
CA VAL A 67 -9.15 -22.34 14.45
C VAL A 67 -9.26 -20.95 15.08
N ASP A 68 -9.91 -20.84 16.25
CA ASP A 68 -10.04 -19.58 17.00
C ASP A 68 -8.68 -19.08 17.54
N SER A 69 -7.80 -20.01 17.93
CA SER A 69 -6.42 -19.69 18.33
C SER A 69 -5.56 -19.20 17.16
N MET A 70 -5.80 -19.67 15.92
CA MET A 70 -5.06 -19.18 14.74
C MET A 70 -5.58 -17.82 14.26
N TYR A 71 -6.87 -17.53 14.40
CA TYR A 71 -7.42 -16.19 14.17
C TYR A 71 -6.96 -15.18 15.22
N SER A 72 -6.76 -15.63 16.47
CA SER A 72 -6.19 -14.79 17.53
C SER A 72 -4.76 -14.32 17.24
N SER A 73 -3.94 -15.15 16.59
CA SER A 73 -2.56 -14.78 16.16
C SER A 73 -2.50 -13.88 14.92
N MET A 74 -3.58 -13.79 14.13
CA MET A 74 -3.70 -12.87 12.99
C MET A 74 -4.29 -11.51 13.39
N ARG A 75 -4.64 -11.32 14.66
CA ARG A 75 -4.90 -9.99 15.22
C ARG A 75 -3.54 -9.27 15.29
N SER A 76 -3.46 -8.15 14.59
CA SER A 76 -2.27 -7.30 14.44
C SER A 76 -1.37 -7.26 15.69
N PRO A 77 -0.04 -7.47 15.57
CA PRO A 77 0.91 -7.32 16.69
C PRO A 77 1.22 -5.85 17.00
N PHE A 78 0.55 -4.89 16.34
CA PHE A 78 0.63 -3.51 16.76
C PHE A 78 -0.09 -3.37 18.12
N PRO A 79 0.57 -2.81 19.15
CA PRO A 79 -0.09 -2.46 20.40
C PRO A 79 -0.99 -1.27 20.10
N SER A 80 -2.18 -1.51 19.59
CA SER A 80 -3.27 -0.55 19.58
C SER A 80 -3.64 -0.30 21.04
N SER A 81 -2.89 0.61 21.68
CA SER A 81 -3.05 1.03 23.06
C SER A 81 -3.01 -0.11 24.08
N ILE A 82 -1.97 -0.12 24.91
CA ILE A 82 -1.96 -0.80 26.19
C ILE A 82 -3.10 -0.20 27.03
N GLN A 83 -4.26 -0.82 26.94
CA GLN A 83 -5.39 -0.75 27.83
C GLN A 83 -6.32 -1.86 27.34
N SER A 84 -6.17 -3.07 27.90
CA SER A 84 -7.31 -3.97 27.96
C SER A 84 -8.41 -3.14 28.58
N SER A 85 -9.37 -2.67 27.77
CA SER A 85 -10.38 -1.76 28.27
C SER A 85 -11.11 -2.48 29.40
N ASP A 86 -11.54 -1.76 30.43
CA ASP A 86 -12.37 -2.35 31.49
C ASP A 86 -13.57 -3.10 30.90
N ALA A 87 -14.06 -2.64 29.74
CA ALA A 87 -15.05 -3.30 28.92
C ALA A 87 -14.60 -4.69 28.40
N ASP A 88 -13.37 -4.86 27.91
CA ASP A 88 -12.87 -6.17 27.42
C ASP A 88 -12.70 -7.20 28.54
N ILE A 89 -12.28 -6.76 29.73
CA ILE A 89 -12.18 -7.63 30.91
C ILE A 89 -13.59 -8.08 31.33
N LYS A 90 -14.53 -7.14 31.39
CA LYS A 90 -15.94 -7.40 31.69
C LYS A 90 -16.60 -8.28 30.64
N LEU A 91 -16.27 -8.13 29.36
CA LEU A 91 -16.74 -8.99 28.28
C LEU A 91 -16.31 -10.43 28.52
N ARG A 92 -15.02 -10.66 28.76
CA ARG A 92 -14.48 -12.00 29.00
C ARG A 92 -15.11 -12.66 30.23
N SER A 93 -15.32 -11.91 31.31
CA SER A 93 -16.01 -12.45 32.49
C SER A 93 -17.48 -12.75 32.23
N ALA A 94 -18.20 -11.87 31.53
CA ALA A 94 -19.61 -12.09 31.18
C ALA A 94 -19.75 -13.29 30.24
N GLN A 95 -18.87 -13.43 29.24
CA GLN A 95 -18.82 -14.58 28.34
C GLN A 95 -18.62 -15.88 29.11
N ALA A 96 -17.64 -15.94 30.02
CA ALA A 96 -17.38 -17.13 30.84
C ALA A 96 -18.61 -17.57 31.67
N LEU A 97 -19.40 -16.61 32.16
CA LEU A 97 -20.63 -16.89 32.90
C LEU A 97 -21.76 -17.40 31.99
N VAL A 98 -21.91 -16.81 30.80
CA VAL A 98 -22.99 -17.13 29.86
C VAL A 98 -22.70 -18.40 29.04
N SER A 99 -21.44 -18.85 28.95
CA SER A 99 -21.06 -20.08 28.24
C SER A 99 -21.71 -21.36 28.78
N ASN A 100 -22.12 -21.39 30.05
CA ASN A 100 -22.87 -22.50 30.64
C ASN A 100 -24.18 -22.00 31.26
N PRO A 101 -25.35 -22.51 30.83
CA PRO A 101 -26.64 -22.04 31.32
C PRO A 101 -26.88 -22.36 32.81
N ASP A 102 -26.24 -23.40 33.34
CA ASP A 102 -26.35 -23.79 34.76
C ASP A 102 -25.74 -22.71 35.68
N ASN A 103 -24.66 -22.05 35.25
CA ASN A 103 -24.05 -20.94 36.00
C ASN A 103 -25.05 -19.79 36.21
N LEU A 104 -25.94 -19.56 35.25
CA LEU A 104 -26.96 -18.52 35.35
C LEU A 104 -28.10 -18.92 36.29
N GLN A 105 -28.42 -20.22 36.40
CA GLN A 105 -29.45 -20.73 37.30
C GLN A 105 -29.01 -20.68 38.78
N GLU A 106 -27.71 -20.80 39.05
CA GLU A 106 -27.14 -20.71 40.39
C GLU A 106 -27.02 -19.26 40.91
N LEU A 107 -27.14 -18.26 40.02
CA LEU A 107 -27.08 -16.85 40.42
C LEU A 107 -28.39 -16.39 41.06
N SER A 108 -28.26 -15.51 42.06
CA SER A 108 -29.41 -14.85 42.67
C SER A 108 -30.06 -13.87 41.69
N TYR A 109 -31.36 -13.64 41.82
CA TYR A 109 -32.10 -12.66 40.99
C TYR A 109 -31.39 -11.30 40.88
N SER A 110 -30.86 -10.78 42.00
CA SER A 110 -30.10 -9.53 42.03
C SER A 110 -28.84 -9.56 41.15
N LYS A 111 -28.11 -10.68 41.13
CA LYS A 111 -26.90 -10.85 40.32
C LYS A 111 -27.22 -10.98 38.83
N LEU A 112 -28.32 -11.66 38.48
CA LEU A 112 -28.78 -11.70 37.09
C LEU A 112 -29.13 -10.30 36.58
N VAL A 113 -29.85 -9.50 37.38
CA VAL A 113 -30.19 -8.12 37.01
C VAL A 113 -28.94 -7.28 36.79
N THR A 114 -27.94 -7.38 37.67
CA THR A 114 -26.66 -6.69 37.49
C THR A 114 -25.94 -7.15 36.22
N LEU A 115 -25.85 -8.47 35.98
CA LEU A 115 -25.19 -9.01 34.78
C LEU A 115 -25.89 -8.54 33.50
N CYS A 116 -27.22 -8.52 33.47
CA CYS A 116 -27.98 -7.97 32.34
C CYS A 116 -27.65 -6.48 32.11
N ALA A 117 -27.61 -5.67 33.17
CA ALA A 117 -27.26 -4.25 33.04
C ALA A 117 -25.81 -4.05 32.57
N GLU A 118 -24.87 -4.88 33.04
CA GLU A 118 -23.47 -4.86 32.58
C GLU A 118 -23.37 -5.26 31.10
N MET A 119 -24.09 -6.29 30.66
CA MET A 119 -24.15 -6.69 29.26
C MET A 119 -24.75 -5.60 28.37
N GLU A 120 -25.83 -4.94 28.81
CA GLU A 120 -26.42 -3.81 28.09
C GLU A 120 -25.44 -2.64 27.95
N GLN A 121 -24.72 -2.31 29.02
CA GLN A 121 -23.71 -1.25 28.99
C GLN A 121 -22.57 -1.61 28.04
N LEU A 122 -22.13 -2.87 28.06
CA LEU A 122 -21.06 -3.36 27.21
C LEU A 122 -21.45 -3.33 25.74
N ILE A 123 -22.69 -3.73 25.41
CA ILE A 123 -23.26 -3.61 24.06
C ILE A 123 -23.23 -2.15 23.60
N ARG A 124 -23.61 -1.19 24.46
CA ARG A 124 -23.56 0.24 24.10
C ARG A 124 -22.14 0.71 23.78
N VAL A 125 -21.17 0.38 24.63
CA VAL A 125 -19.76 0.76 24.44
C VAL A 125 -19.19 0.17 23.15
N TYR A 126 -19.44 -1.11 22.87
CA TYR A 126 -18.97 -1.72 21.63
C TYR A 126 -19.66 -1.18 20.39
N ASN A 127 -20.95 -0.87 20.47
CA ASN A 127 -21.66 -0.23 19.35
C ASN A 127 -21.13 1.16 19.05
N GLU A 128 -20.82 1.96 20.08
CA GLU A 128 -20.19 3.28 19.93
C GLU A 128 -18.80 3.16 19.30
N SER A 129 -17.95 2.28 19.85
CA SER A 129 -16.62 2.01 19.29
C SER A 129 -16.69 1.50 17.84
N LEU A 130 -17.68 0.67 17.50
CA LEU A 130 -17.89 0.20 16.13
C LEU A 130 -18.24 1.36 15.18
N VAL A 131 -19.10 2.28 15.61
CA VAL A 131 -19.47 3.46 14.81
C VAL A 131 -18.23 4.33 14.56
N ASP A 132 -17.41 4.57 15.58
CA ASP A 132 -16.18 5.36 15.45
C ASP A 132 -15.17 4.71 14.51
N GLU A 133 -14.96 3.39 14.64
CA GLU A 133 -14.06 2.64 13.75
C GLU A 133 -14.56 2.61 12.30
N LEU A 134 -15.88 2.51 12.09
CA LEU A 134 -16.46 2.60 10.73
C LEU A 134 -16.27 3.99 10.13
N ALA A 135 -16.49 5.06 10.91
CA ALA A 135 -16.24 6.42 10.45
C ALA A 135 -14.75 6.65 10.14
N HIS A 136 -13.85 6.14 10.99
CA HIS A 136 -12.41 6.23 10.75
C HIS A 136 -11.97 5.45 9.51
N ARG A 137 -12.54 4.26 9.28
CA ARG A 137 -12.30 3.49 8.06
C ARG A 137 -12.73 4.28 6.82
N ASP A 138 -13.92 4.89 6.84
CA ASP A 138 -14.43 5.66 5.71
C ASP A 138 -13.55 6.89 5.41
N GLU A 139 -13.01 7.56 6.43
CA GLU A 139 -12.01 8.63 6.29
C GLU A 139 -10.73 8.12 5.59
N LEU A 140 -10.21 6.97 6.02
CA LEU A 140 -9.02 6.35 5.41
C LEU A 140 -9.26 5.91 3.96
N ASP A 141 -10.44 5.35 3.67
CA ASP A 141 -10.83 4.97 2.31
C ASP A 141 -10.94 6.20 1.40
N TYR A 142 -11.51 7.31 1.90
CA TYR A 142 -11.52 8.59 1.19
C TYR A 142 -10.11 9.11 0.91
N GLU A 143 -9.21 9.11 1.89
CA GLU A 143 -7.82 9.54 1.68
C GLU A 143 -7.11 8.69 0.63
N LYS A 144 -7.32 7.37 0.68
CA LYS A 144 -6.73 6.42 -0.27
C LYS A 144 -7.26 6.67 -1.68
N GLU A 145 -8.57 6.85 -1.85
CA GLU A 145 -9.17 7.16 -3.15
C GLU A 145 -8.66 8.51 -3.69
N MET A 146 -8.57 9.53 -2.83
CA MET A 146 -8.04 10.84 -3.20
C MET A 146 -6.56 10.73 -3.65
N LYS A 147 -5.70 10.06 -2.89
CA LYS A 147 -4.29 9.81 -3.26
C LYS A 147 -4.18 9.02 -4.56
N ASN A 148 -5.00 7.99 -4.75
CA ASN A 148 -5.07 7.24 -6.00
C ASN A 148 -5.51 8.12 -7.19
N SER A 149 -6.53 8.97 -7.00
CA SER A 149 -7.00 9.91 -8.02
C SER A 149 -5.89 10.88 -8.43
N PHE A 150 -5.14 11.41 -7.47
CA PHE A 150 -3.97 12.26 -7.73
C PHE A 150 -2.92 11.53 -8.58
N ILE A 151 -2.53 10.32 -8.18
CA ILE A 151 -1.54 9.51 -8.91
C ILE A 151 -2.03 9.21 -10.34
N SER A 152 -3.27 8.77 -10.50
CA SER A 152 -3.84 8.45 -11.82
C SER A 152 -3.86 9.66 -12.74
N LEU A 153 -4.26 10.84 -12.25
CA LEU A 153 -4.24 12.08 -13.03
C LEU A 153 -2.82 12.51 -13.40
N LEU A 154 -1.88 12.40 -12.46
CA LEU A 154 -0.48 12.74 -12.70
C LEU A 154 0.11 11.87 -13.81
N LEU A 155 -0.12 10.55 -13.75
CA LEU A 155 0.31 9.61 -14.78
C LEU A 155 -0.36 9.88 -16.13
N ALA A 156 -1.66 10.20 -16.14
CA ALA A 156 -2.39 10.54 -17.36
C ALA A 156 -1.78 11.77 -18.06
N ILE A 157 -1.49 12.83 -17.30
CA ILE A 157 -0.88 14.06 -17.82
C ILE A 157 0.55 13.78 -18.32
N GLN A 158 1.35 13.01 -17.57
CA GLN A 158 2.69 12.62 -18.00
C GLN A 158 2.67 11.84 -19.32
N ASN A 159 1.74 10.87 -19.45
CA ASN A 159 1.57 10.13 -20.69
C ASN A 159 1.13 11.04 -21.84
N LYS A 160 0.19 11.96 -21.59
CA LYS A 160 -0.28 12.95 -22.57
C LYS A 160 0.87 13.86 -23.04
N ARG A 161 1.71 14.35 -22.12
CA ARG A 161 2.94 15.12 -22.44
C ARG A 161 3.90 14.33 -23.32
N ARG A 162 4.15 13.05 -22.99
CA ARG A 162 5.04 12.16 -23.74
C ARG A 162 4.54 11.92 -25.17
N VAL A 163 3.26 11.62 -25.34
CA VAL A 163 2.63 11.45 -26.67
C VAL A 163 2.74 12.75 -27.48
N TYR A 164 2.42 13.89 -26.87
CA TYR A 164 2.50 15.20 -27.52
C TYR A 164 3.92 15.54 -27.99
N ALA A 165 4.93 15.24 -27.18
CA ALA A 165 6.34 15.44 -27.53
C ALA A 165 6.76 14.53 -28.71
N ASN A 166 6.31 13.28 -28.74
CA ASN A 166 6.61 12.34 -29.83
C ASN A 166 5.92 12.71 -31.14
N ASP A 167 4.70 13.24 -31.10
CA ASP A 167 3.97 13.69 -32.29
C ASP A 167 4.56 14.96 -32.88
N ARG A 168 5.05 15.88 -32.04
CA ARG A 168 5.80 17.06 -32.49
C ARG A 168 7.10 16.68 -33.22
N LYS A 169 7.85 15.69 -32.71
CA LYS A 169 9.07 15.20 -33.38
C LYS A 169 8.79 14.57 -34.75
N ARG A 170 7.62 13.95 -34.94
CA ARG A 170 7.20 13.33 -36.20
C ARG A 170 6.62 14.32 -37.23
N LYS A 171 6.16 15.49 -36.80
CA LYS A 171 5.49 16.51 -37.65
C LYS A 171 6.35 17.74 -38.01
N VAL A 172 7.67 17.69 -37.81
CA VAL A 172 8.64 18.80 -38.02
C VAL A 172 8.58 19.45 -39.43
N GLY A 173 7.88 18.89 -40.41
CA GLY A 173 7.77 19.43 -41.79
C GLY A 173 6.46 20.13 -42.18
N LYS A 174 5.42 20.20 -41.33
CA LYS A 174 4.16 20.91 -41.66
C LYS A 174 3.81 21.86 -40.53
N ALA A 175 3.63 23.13 -40.85
CA ALA A 175 3.13 24.17 -39.94
C ALA A 175 1.83 23.69 -39.29
N SER A 176 1.93 23.13 -38.10
CA SER A 176 0.76 22.76 -37.31
C SER A 176 0.17 24.05 -36.75
N ASP A 177 -1.11 24.26 -37.04
CA ASP A 177 -1.91 25.37 -36.57
C ASP A 177 -1.72 25.55 -35.05
N ALA A 178 -1.12 26.67 -34.64
CA ALA A 178 -0.75 26.95 -33.25
C ALA A 178 -1.98 27.02 -32.32
N SER A 179 -3.18 27.08 -32.90
CA SER A 179 -4.48 27.12 -32.22
C SER A 179 -4.97 25.77 -31.66
N GLN A 180 -4.35 24.64 -32.00
CA GLN A 180 -4.70 23.29 -31.47
C GLN A 180 -3.75 22.79 -30.38
N LEU A 181 -2.85 23.65 -29.89
CA LEU A 181 -1.90 23.30 -28.85
C LEU A 181 -2.58 23.38 -27.48
N PRO A 182 -2.57 22.30 -26.67
CA PRO A 182 -3.11 22.37 -25.32
C PRO A 182 -2.26 23.35 -24.52
N GLN A 183 -2.88 24.47 -24.17
CA GLN A 183 -2.26 25.67 -23.63
C GLN A 183 -1.65 25.41 -22.25
N TYR A 184 -2.27 24.52 -21.47
CA TYR A 184 -1.90 24.27 -20.09
C TYR A 184 -1.13 22.96 -19.89
N LEU A 185 -0.98 22.14 -20.92
CA LEU A 185 -0.33 20.83 -20.79
C LEU A 185 1.11 20.95 -20.31
N THR A 186 1.82 22.05 -20.61
CA THR A 186 3.19 22.32 -20.16
C THR A 186 3.29 23.10 -18.85
N ALA A 187 2.17 23.41 -18.19
CA ALA A 187 2.16 24.16 -16.94
C ALA A 187 2.96 23.43 -15.85
N THR A 188 3.80 24.16 -15.14
CA THR A 188 4.58 23.67 -14.00
C THR A 188 3.86 24.03 -12.71
N ILE A 189 3.75 23.05 -11.81
CA ILE A 189 3.19 23.25 -10.48
C ILE A 189 4.37 23.36 -9.51
N PRO A 190 4.52 24.47 -8.77
CA PRO A 190 5.54 24.58 -7.73
C PRO A 190 5.33 23.51 -6.66
N TYR A 191 6.41 22.88 -6.21
CA TYR A 191 6.39 21.92 -5.11
C TYR A 191 7.56 22.21 -4.16
N ASN A 192 7.42 21.82 -2.90
CA ASN A 192 8.45 22.01 -1.88
C ASN A 192 8.83 20.63 -1.31
N ASP A 193 10.07 20.20 -1.54
CA ASP A 193 10.58 18.89 -1.10
C ASP A 193 10.57 18.70 0.42
N HIS A 194 10.60 19.81 1.19
CA HIS A 194 10.68 19.77 2.65
C HIS A 194 9.32 19.84 3.34
N GLN A 195 8.23 19.98 2.57
CA GLN A 195 6.88 20.19 3.10
C GLN A 195 6.07 18.90 2.99
N HIS A 196 5.51 18.47 4.12
CA HIS A 196 4.54 17.39 4.12
C HIS A 196 3.28 17.84 3.37
N ILE A 197 2.90 17.10 2.34
CA ILE A 197 1.69 17.37 1.55
C ILE A 197 0.50 16.80 2.31
N ASP A 198 -0.35 17.69 2.83
CA ASP A 198 -1.58 17.33 3.52
C ASP A 198 -2.73 17.04 2.54
N ASN A 199 -3.82 16.49 3.07
CA ASN A 199 -5.00 16.15 2.27
C ASN A 199 -5.60 17.37 1.54
N ALA A 200 -5.54 18.56 2.15
CA ALA A 200 -6.02 19.79 1.53
C ALA A 200 -5.15 20.20 0.32
N SER A 201 -3.82 20.07 0.42
CA SER A 201 -2.90 20.26 -0.70
C SER A 201 -3.18 19.25 -1.81
N ILE A 202 -3.33 17.95 -1.48
CA ILE A 202 -3.64 16.91 -2.48
C ILE A 202 -4.96 17.22 -3.21
N ALA A 203 -6.02 17.59 -2.49
CA ALA A 203 -7.30 17.95 -3.10
C ALA A 203 -7.19 19.16 -4.05
N SER A 204 -6.39 20.17 -3.66
CA SER A 204 -6.12 21.34 -4.51
C SER A 204 -5.31 20.97 -5.76
N LEU A 205 -4.30 20.11 -5.60
CA LEU A 205 -3.51 19.57 -6.70
C LEU A 205 -4.38 18.74 -7.67
N ILE A 206 -5.29 17.90 -7.18
CA ILE A 206 -6.23 17.14 -8.01
C ILE A 206 -7.05 18.08 -8.89
N LYS A 207 -7.58 19.18 -8.34
CA LYS A 207 -8.34 20.18 -9.11
C LYS A 207 -7.50 20.80 -10.22
N ILE A 208 -6.24 21.17 -9.92
CA ILE A 208 -5.31 21.71 -10.91
C ILE A 208 -5.00 20.66 -11.99
N LEU A 209 -4.70 19.42 -11.61
CA LEU A 209 -4.38 18.35 -12.55
C LEU A 209 -5.57 18.04 -13.47
N ARG A 210 -6.80 17.98 -12.95
CA ARG A 210 -8.01 17.83 -13.78
C ARG A 210 -8.13 18.99 -14.77
N ALA A 211 -7.98 20.23 -14.30
CA ALA A 211 -8.04 21.40 -15.16
C ALA A 211 -6.95 21.40 -16.25
N ILE A 212 -5.72 20.97 -15.93
CA ILE A 212 -4.63 20.81 -16.92
C ILE A 212 -4.96 19.70 -17.91
N HIS A 213 -5.46 18.56 -17.42
CA HIS A 213 -5.81 17.42 -18.26
C HIS A 213 -6.88 17.81 -19.31
N ASP A 214 -7.86 18.62 -18.90
CA ASP A 214 -9.00 19.04 -19.73
C ASP A 214 -8.74 20.36 -20.50
N ASP A 215 -7.52 20.90 -20.42
CA ASP A 215 -7.13 22.20 -21.01
C ASP A 215 -8.04 23.38 -20.61
N ASN A 216 -8.45 23.38 -19.35
CA ASN A 216 -9.40 24.34 -18.80
C ASN A 216 -8.74 25.70 -18.49
N THR A 217 -9.38 26.79 -18.91
CA THR A 217 -8.96 28.18 -18.64
C THR A 217 -8.87 28.56 -17.15
N THR A 218 -9.39 27.74 -16.23
CA THR A 218 -9.30 27.98 -14.79
C THR A 218 -7.92 27.65 -14.19
N VAL A 219 -7.02 27.01 -14.95
CA VAL A 219 -5.68 26.62 -14.47
C VAL A 219 -4.90 27.78 -13.83
N PRO A 220 -4.80 28.99 -14.42
CA PRO A 220 -4.07 30.10 -13.81
C PRO A 220 -4.64 30.53 -12.45
N THR A 221 -5.97 30.54 -12.31
CA THR A 221 -6.64 30.89 -11.06
C THR A 221 -6.37 29.83 -9.98
N LEU A 222 -6.50 28.55 -10.33
CA LEU A 222 -6.26 27.44 -9.39
C LEU A 222 -4.80 27.36 -8.96
N LEU A 223 -3.85 27.62 -9.87
CA LEU A 223 -2.43 27.69 -9.55
C LEU A 223 -2.14 28.88 -8.61
N THR A 224 -2.72 30.04 -8.88
CA THR A 224 -2.55 31.22 -8.04
C THR A 224 -3.06 30.95 -6.62
N ASP A 225 -4.26 30.37 -6.50
CA ASP A 225 -4.84 30.00 -5.20
C ASP A 225 -3.92 29.02 -4.45
N TYR A 226 -3.52 27.93 -5.11
CA TYR A 226 -2.61 26.93 -4.52
C TYR A 226 -1.28 27.53 -4.06
N ILE A 227 -0.68 28.43 -4.85
CA ILE A 227 0.57 29.08 -4.47
C ILE A 227 0.35 29.95 -3.23
N LEU A 228 -0.74 30.71 -3.16
CA LEU A 228 -1.01 31.60 -2.03
C LEU A 228 -1.45 30.85 -0.75
N THR A 229 -2.03 29.65 -0.88
CA THR A 229 -2.52 28.88 0.27
C THR A 229 -1.49 27.89 0.79
N HIS A 230 -0.81 27.17 -0.10
CA HIS A 230 0.01 26.00 0.27
C HIS A 230 1.51 26.22 0.10
N VAL A 231 1.94 27.10 -0.81
CA VAL A 231 3.38 27.35 -1.10
C VAL A 231 3.89 28.60 -0.38
N CYS A 232 3.10 29.67 -0.37
CA CYS A 232 3.40 30.95 0.25
C CYS A 232 2.21 31.40 1.12
N PRO A 233 1.86 30.65 2.18
CA PRO A 233 0.79 31.03 3.07
C PRO A 233 1.07 32.45 3.61
N LYS A 234 0.10 33.36 3.48
CA LYS A 234 0.23 34.78 3.88
C LYS A 234 0.43 35.01 5.39
N ASN A 235 0.67 33.96 6.17
CA ASN A 235 1.07 34.00 7.57
C ASN A 235 2.53 33.55 7.73
N ILE A 236 3.46 34.34 7.20
CA ILE A 236 4.80 34.42 7.76
C ILE A 236 4.75 35.60 8.73
N SER A 237 4.30 35.32 9.95
CA SER A 237 4.67 36.13 11.10
C SER A 237 6.06 35.70 11.55
N CYS A 238 7.07 36.43 11.10
CA CYS A 238 8.38 36.57 11.73
C CYS A 238 8.81 38.02 11.56
#